data_AF-A0A0M2Y1K0-F1
#
_entry.id   AF-A0A0M2Y1K0-F1
#
_cell.length_a   1.000
_cell.length_b   1.000
_cell.length_c   1.000
_cell.angle_alpha   90.00
_cell.angle_beta   90.00
_cell.angle_gamma   90.00
#
_symmetry.space_group_name_H-M   'P 1'
#
loop_
_entity.id
_entity.type
_entity.pdbx_description
1 polymer ?
#
loop_
_entity_poly.entity_id
_entity_poly.type
_entity_poly.pdbx_seq_one_letter_code
_entity_poly.pdbx_strand_id
1 'polypeptide(L)'
;MNEYECITTVLATGTLLTGIGTIALAIITNKNNKKIAERQRQTDINIAKRQGVIDLHNAWAVVNDINTANYIVPDVIKAINALSLTASLWIHDVIERDLLYQSYWQAYKDLYDKLIGMNDVLRGLNYTPKSKITADIKKAYLEMNQKELSHINSTTI
;
A
#
# COMPACT_ATOMS: atom_id res chain seq x y z
N MET A 1 46.14 42.47 38.56
CA MET A 1 44.93 41.91 37.94
C MET A 1 43.77 42.73 38.45
N ASN A 2 43.18 43.56 37.59
CA ASN A 2 42.10 44.48 37.99
C ASN A 2 40.80 43.69 38.16
N GLU A 3 39.94 44.05 39.12
CA GLU A 3 38.69 43.34 39.41
C GLU A 3 37.82 43.10 38.16
N TYR A 4 37.85 44.03 37.20
CA TYR A 4 37.16 43.95 35.91
C TYR A 4 37.66 42.82 34.99
N GLU A 5 38.95 42.48 35.02
CA GLU A 5 39.51 41.38 34.23
C GLU A 5 39.05 40.02 34.76
N CYS A 6 38.88 39.91 36.08
CA CYS A 6 38.39 38.70 36.73
C CYS A 6 36.89 38.47 36.45
N ILE A 7 36.07 39.52 36.53
CA ILE A 7 34.64 39.45 36.25
C ILE A 7 34.37 39.06 34.78
N THR A 8 35.12 39.63 33.84
CA THR A 8 34.95 39.35 32.40
C THR A 8 35.38 37.92 32.04
N THR A 9 36.43 37.37 32.66
CA THR A 9 36.84 35.97 32.43
C THR A 9 35.85 34.96 33.02
N VAL A 10 35.25 35.24 34.18
CA VAL A 10 34.19 34.38 34.76
C VAL A 10 32.92 34.40 33.90
N LEU A 11 32.53 35.56 33.38
CA LEU A 11 31.41 35.68 32.44
C LEU A 11 31.66 34.94 31.12
N ALA A 12 32.87 35.06 30.55
CA ALA A 12 33.25 34.38 29.32
C ALA A 12 33.29 32.84 29.48
N THR A 13 33.79 32.34 30.61
CA THR A 13 33.79 30.90 30.91
C THR A 13 32.38 30.36 31.18
N GLY A 14 31.53 31.12 31.87
CA GLY A 14 30.12 30.77 32.09
C GLY A 14 29.28 30.68 30.80
N THR A 15 29.53 31.58 29.84
CA THR A 15 28.84 31.58 28.53
C THR A 15 29.30 30.44 27.62
N LEU A 16 30.58 30.06 27.66
CA LEU A 16 31.07 28.89 26.91
C LEU A 16 30.49 27.56 27.43
N LEU A 17 30.38 27.39 28.75
CA LEU A 17 29.82 26.18 29.36
C LEU A 17 28.33 26.01 29.01
N THR A 18 27.55 27.09 29.07
CA THR A 18 26.14 27.08 28.66
C THR A 18 25.98 26.84 27.16
N GLY A 19 26.87 27.39 26.33
CA GLY A 19 26.92 27.12 24.88
C GLY A 19 27.16 25.65 24.54
N ILE A 20 28.13 24.99 25.19
CA ILE A 20 28.42 23.56 24.97
C ILE A 20 27.23 22.69 25.42
N GLY A 21 26.61 23.03 26.57
CA GLY A 21 25.45 22.32 27.10
C GLY A 21 24.25 22.36 26.14
N THR A 22 23.94 23.52 25.55
CA THR A 22 22.84 23.66 24.60
C THR A 22 23.09 22.89 23.29
N ILE A 23 24.32 22.89 22.77
CA ILE A 23 24.68 22.11 21.57
C ILE A 23 24.56 20.59 21.84
N ALA A 24 25.04 20.12 23.00
CA ALA A 24 24.93 18.70 23.37
C ALA A 24 23.46 18.26 23.49
N LEU A 25 22.61 19.08 24.12
CA LEU A 25 21.17 18.81 24.25
C LEU A 25 20.48 18.77 22.88
N ALA A 26 20.84 19.69 21.98
CA ALA A 26 20.31 19.72 20.61
C ALA A 26 20.67 18.46 19.81
N ILE A 27 21.90 17.95 19.94
CA ILE A 27 22.35 16.71 19.29
C ILE A 27 21.57 15.49 19.82
N ILE A 28 21.37 15.40 21.15
CA ILE A 28 20.60 14.32 21.78
C ILE A 28 19.14 14.35 21.31
N THR A 29 18.55 15.54 21.30
CA THR A 29 17.15 15.75 20.88
C THR A 29 16.97 15.38 19.41
N ASN A 30 17.91 15.77 18.54
CA ASN A 30 17.85 15.44 17.11
C ASN A 30 17.98 13.93 16.85
N LYS A 31 18.87 13.23 17.58
CA LYS A 31 18.99 11.77 17.51
C LYS A 31 17.70 11.05 17.94
N ASN A 32 17.08 11.52 19.03
CA ASN A 32 15.83 10.95 19.52
C ASN A 32 14.67 11.23 18.55
N ASN A 33 14.58 12.44 18.00
CA ASN A 33 13.57 12.79 17.00
C ASN A 33 13.68 11.94 15.74
N LYS A 34 14.89 11.70 15.23
CA LYS A 34 15.10 10.78 14.09
C LYS A 34 14.63 9.35 14.40
N LYS A 35 14.92 8.85 15.61
CA LYS A 35 14.49 7.51 16.03
C LYS A 35 12.97 7.41 16.21
N ILE A 36 12.33 8.47 16.69
CA ILE A 36 10.87 8.56 16.81
C ILE A 36 10.23 8.62 15.42
N ALA A 37 10.76 9.45 14.51
CA ALA A 37 10.28 9.55 13.13
C ALA A 37 10.37 8.21 12.39
N GLU A 38 11.45 7.46 12.57
CA GLU A 38 11.61 6.13 11.96
C GLU A 38 10.58 5.13 12.50
N ARG A 39 10.35 5.14 13.83
CA ARG A 39 9.32 4.30 14.46
C ARG A 39 7.90 4.67 14.01
N GLN A 40 7.61 5.97 13.86
CA GLN A 40 6.34 6.45 13.35
C GLN A 40 6.13 6.00 11.91
N ARG A 41 7.13 6.19 11.04
CA ARG A 41 7.09 5.72 9.65
C ARG A 41 6.79 4.22 9.56
N GLN A 42 7.46 3.40 10.37
CA GLN A 42 7.21 1.96 10.38
C GLN A 42 5.81 1.62 10.87
N THR A 43 5.29 2.37 11.85
CA THR A 43 3.93 2.20 12.36
C THR A 43 2.90 2.57 11.30
N ASP A 44 3.09 3.68 10.59
CA ASP A 44 2.22 4.15 9.53
C ASP A 44 2.17 3.14 8.37
N ILE A 45 3.33 2.58 7.99
CA ILE A 45 3.42 1.50 6.98
C ILE A 45 2.62 0.27 7.44
N ASN A 46 2.75 -0.12 8.71
CA ASN A 46 2.03 -1.28 9.25
C ASN A 46 0.52 -1.04 9.33
N ILE A 47 0.09 0.18 9.63
CA ILE A 47 -1.33 0.57 9.65
C ILE A 47 -1.88 0.55 8.22
N ALA A 48 -1.17 1.15 7.25
CA ALA A 48 -1.58 1.15 5.85
C ALA A 48 -1.72 -0.28 5.28
N LYS A 49 -0.76 -1.16 5.63
CA LYS A 49 -0.82 -2.60 5.31
C LYS A 49 -2.09 -3.27 5.84
N ARG A 50 -2.39 -3.07 7.13
CA ARG A 50 -3.58 -3.66 7.77
C ARG A 50 -4.87 -3.12 7.17
N GLN A 51 -4.95 -1.82 6.95
CA GLN A 51 -6.13 -1.20 6.34
C GLN A 51 -6.35 -1.73 4.92
N GLY A 52 -5.29 -1.83 4.11
CA GLY A 52 -5.38 -2.41 2.77
C GLY A 52 -5.88 -3.85 2.77
N VAL A 53 -5.45 -4.69 3.72
CA VAL A 53 -5.95 -6.07 3.86
C VAL A 53 -7.43 -6.10 4.26
N ILE A 54 -7.85 -5.26 5.20
CA ILE A 54 -9.24 -5.16 5.64
C ILE A 54 -10.14 -4.71 4.50
N ASP A 55 -9.74 -3.65 3.80
CA ASP A 55 -10.49 -3.12 2.66
C ASP A 55 -10.60 -4.16 1.54
N LEU A 56 -9.52 -4.93 1.32
CA LEU A 56 -9.52 -6.03 0.36
C LEU A 56 -10.50 -7.15 0.77
N HIS A 57 -10.46 -7.60 2.02
CA HIS A 57 -11.43 -8.58 2.53
C HIS A 57 -12.87 -8.09 2.40
N ASN A 58 -13.14 -6.84 2.77
CA ASN A 58 -14.47 -6.25 2.65
C ASN A 58 -14.92 -6.14 1.19
N ALA A 59 -14.02 -5.75 0.29
CA ALA A 59 -14.31 -5.67 -1.13
C ALA A 59 -14.67 -7.04 -1.71
N TRP A 60 -13.94 -8.09 -1.36
CA TRP A 60 -14.22 -9.46 -1.83
C TRP A 60 -15.43 -10.11 -1.15
N ALA A 61 -15.73 -9.78 0.11
CA ALA A 61 -16.89 -10.31 0.83
C ALA A 61 -18.24 -9.92 0.20
N VAL A 62 -18.28 -8.81 -0.55
CA VAL A 62 -19.50 -8.32 -1.22
C VAL A 62 -19.54 -8.69 -2.71
N VAL A 63 -18.51 -9.36 -3.24
CA VAL A 63 -18.52 -9.88 -4.61
C VAL A 63 -19.34 -11.15 -4.64
N ASN A 64 -20.55 -11.04 -5.20
CA ASN A 64 -21.37 -12.19 -5.55
C ASN A 64 -20.85 -12.84 -6.84
N ASP A 65 -21.09 -14.13 -7.01
CA ASP A 65 -20.81 -14.79 -8.28
C ASP A 65 -21.66 -14.18 -9.40
N ILE A 66 -21.00 -13.75 -10.47
CA ILE A 66 -21.67 -13.06 -11.58
C ILE A 66 -22.27 -14.10 -12.52
N ASN A 67 -23.60 -14.19 -12.54
CA ASN A 67 -24.31 -14.96 -13.55
C ASN A 67 -24.25 -14.22 -14.90
N THR A 68 -23.50 -14.75 -15.85
CA THR A 68 -23.33 -14.16 -17.19
C THR A 68 -24.61 -14.14 -18.02
N ALA A 69 -25.58 -15.03 -17.75
CA ALA A 69 -26.86 -15.07 -18.46
C ALA A 69 -27.88 -14.05 -17.94
N ASN A 70 -27.78 -13.64 -16.67
CA ASN A 70 -28.67 -12.65 -16.06
C ASN A 70 -27.92 -11.87 -14.97
N TYR A 71 -26.99 -11.02 -15.40
CA TYR A 71 -26.15 -10.26 -14.49
C TYR A 71 -26.90 -9.08 -13.87
N ILE A 72 -26.58 -8.79 -12.63
CA ILE A 72 -27.07 -7.64 -11.89
C ILE A 72 -26.00 -6.55 -11.93
N VAL A 73 -26.33 -5.39 -12.49
CA VAL A 73 -25.35 -4.30 -12.70
C VAL A 73 -24.57 -3.92 -11.43
N PRO A 74 -25.20 -3.71 -10.27
CA PRO A 74 -24.48 -3.49 -9.01
C PRO A 74 -23.41 -4.52 -8.69
N ASP A 75 -23.66 -5.81 -8.97
CA ASP A 75 -22.71 -6.88 -8.65
C ASP A 75 -21.50 -6.84 -9.59
N VAL A 76 -21.72 -6.53 -10.87
CA VAL A 76 -20.63 -6.31 -11.84
C VAL A 76 -19.76 -5.12 -11.42
N ILE A 77 -20.36 -4.03 -10.93
CA ILE A 77 -19.62 -2.86 -10.45
C ILE A 77 -18.79 -3.22 -9.21
N LYS A 78 -19.36 -3.93 -8.24
CA LYS A 78 -18.63 -4.39 -7.04
C LYS A 78 -17.44 -5.27 -7.41
N ALA A 79 -17.63 -6.19 -8.36
CA ALA A 79 -16.57 -7.05 -8.87
C ALA A 79 -15.43 -6.26 -9.53
N ILE A 80 -15.75 -5.30 -10.40
CA ILE A 80 -14.74 -4.43 -11.02
C ILE A 80 -13.98 -3.64 -9.95
N ASN A 81 -14.68 -3.14 -8.93
CA ASN A 81 -14.05 -2.42 -7.82
C ASN A 81 -13.10 -3.31 -7.01
N ALA A 82 -13.49 -4.56 -6.72
CA ALA A 82 -12.64 -5.53 -6.03
C ALA A 82 -11.39 -5.86 -6.85
N LEU A 83 -11.52 -6.05 -8.17
CA LEU A 83 -10.37 -6.22 -9.06
C LEU A 83 -9.47 -4.98 -9.07
N SER A 84 -10.05 -3.78 -9.17
CA SER A 84 -9.32 -2.52 -9.17
C SER A 84 -8.52 -2.32 -7.87
N LEU A 85 -9.13 -2.60 -6.72
CA LEU A 85 -8.47 -2.52 -5.42
C LEU A 85 -7.31 -3.53 -5.32
N THR A 86 -7.56 -4.78 -5.71
CA THR A 86 -6.53 -5.84 -5.70
C THR A 86 -5.35 -5.46 -6.61
N ALA A 87 -5.64 -4.93 -7.80
CA ALA A 87 -4.62 -4.47 -8.74
C ALA A 87 -3.79 -3.30 -8.19
N SER A 88 -4.45 -2.34 -7.53
CA SER A 88 -3.77 -1.22 -6.88
C SER A 88 -2.82 -1.69 -5.77
N LEU A 89 -3.30 -2.59 -4.90
CA LEU A 89 -2.51 -3.16 -3.80
C LEU A 89 -1.30 -3.96 -4.33
N TRP A 90 -1.47 -4.67 -5.45
CA TRP A 90 -0.39 -5.41 -6.12
C TRP A 90 0.66 -4.49 -6.74
N ILE A 91 0.23 -3.50 -7.53
CA ILE A 91 1.13 -2.61 -8.28
C ILE A 91 1.96 -1.76 -7.31
N HIS A 92 1.33 -1.24 -6.26
CA HIS A 92 1.99 -0.37 -5.28
C HIS A 92 2.69 -1.11 -4.15
N ASP A 93 2.69 -2.45 -4.17
CA ASP A 93 3.34 -3.31 -3.15
C ASP A 93 2.92 -2.95 -1.71
N VAL A 94 1.66 -2.55 -1.55
CA VAL A 94 1.11 -2.15 -0.25
C VAL A 94 1.03 -3.37 0.66
N ILE A 95 0.68 -4.53 0.10
CA ILE A 95 0.63 -5.83 0.76
C ILE A 95 1.64 -6.74 0.07
N GLU A 96 2.23 -7.67 0.82
CA GLU A 96 3.14 -8.68 0.27
C GLU A 96 2.49 -9.41 -0.91
N ARG A 97 3.15 -9.32 -2.07
CA ARG A 97 2.68 -9.93 -3.33
C ARG A 97 2.48 -11.44 -3.20
N ASP A 98 3.25 -12.13 -2.38
CA ASP A 98 3.06 -13.57 -2.14
C ASP A 98 1.73 -13.86 -1.47
N LEU A 99 1.38 -13.10 -0.44
CA LEU A 99 0.11 -13.24 0.28
C LEU A 99 -1.08 -12.91 -0.62
N LEU A 100 -0.98 -11.81 -1.39
CA LEU A 100 -2.01 -11.43 -2.37
C LEU A 100 -2.22 -12.53 -3.41
N TYR A 101 -1.13 -13.06 -3.95
CA TYR A 101 -1.18 -14.13 -4.95
C TYR A 101 -1.83 -15.39 -4.37
N GLN A 102 -1.33 -15.89 -3.23
CA GLN A 102 -1.85 -17.12 -2.62
C GLN A 102 -3.33 -17.02 -2.22
N SER A 103 -3.77 -15.85 -1.76
CA SER A 103 -5.11 -15.69 -1.19
C SER A 103 -6.17 -15.32 -2.24
N TYR A 104 -5.80 -14.57 -3.28
CA TYR A 104 -6.77 -13.95 -4.19
C TYR A 104 -6.53 -14.24 -5.67
N TRP A 105 -5.40 -14.83 -6.08
CA TRP A 105 -5.09 -15.01 -7.50
C TRP A 105 -6.20 -15.77 -8.25
N GLN A 106 -6.65 -16.91 -7.71
CA GLN A 106 -7.66 -17.73 -8.37
C GLN A 106 -8.98 -16.96 -8.54
N ALA A 107 -9.47 -16.33 -7.48
CA ALA A 107 -10.69 -15.54 -7.53
C ALA A 107 -10.56 -14.32 -8.46
N TYR A 108 -9.38 -13.68 -8.48
CA TYR A 108 -9.06 -12.56 -9.36
C TYR A 108 -9.09 -12.99 -10.83
N LYS A 109 -8.44 -14.10 -11.16
CA LYS A 109 -8.38 -14.67 -12.51
C LYS A 109 -9.77 -15.05 -13.02
N ASP A 110 -10.52 -15.82 -12.23
CA ASP A 110 -11.86 -16.28 -12.60
C ASP A 110 -12.81 -15.11 -12.86
N LEU A 111 -12.75 -14.07 -12.02
CA LEU A 111 -13.57 -12.88 -12.16
C LEU A 111 -13.15 -12.02 -13.36
N TYR A 112 -11.85 -11.85 -13.57
CA TYR A 112 -11.31 -11.13 -14.72
C TYR A 112 -11.72 -11.80 -16.04
N ASP A 113 -11.59 -13.12 -16.13
CA ASP A 113 -11.94 -13.91 -17.32
C ASP A 113 -13.45 -13.87 -17.60
N LYS A 114 -14.29 -13.95 -16.55
CA LYS A 114 -15.74 -13.75 -16.67
C LYS A 114 -16.07 -12.36 -17.23
N LEU A 115 -15.47 -11.31 -16.69
CA LEU A 115 -15.76 -9.92 -17.08
C LEU A 115 -15.27 -9.58 -18.48
N ILE A 116 -14.14 -10.12 -18.92
CA ILE A 116 -13.63 -9.88 -20.28
C ILE A 116 -14.41 -10.66 -21.35
N GLY A 117 -15.02 -11.78 -20.97
CA GLY A 117 -15.94 -12.55 -21.81
C GLY A 117 -17.31 -11.90 -21.98
N MET A 118 -17.69 -10.95 -21.11
CA MET A 118 -18.94 -10.20 -21.22
C MET A 118 -18.85 -9.12 -22.31
N ASN A 119 -19.51 -9.39 -23.44
CA ASN A 119 -19.65 -8.43 -24.54
C ASN A 119 -20.96 -7.62 -24.48
N ASP A 120 -21.90 -8.05 -23.64
CA ASP A 120 -23.19 -7.37 -23.51
C ASP A 120 -23.06 -6.03 -22.78
N VAL A 121 -23.82 -5.05 -23.25
CA VAL A 121 -23.95 -3.74 -22.61
C VAL A 121 -24.75 -3.91 -21.33
N LEU A 122 -24.20 -3.42 -20.21
CA LEU A 122 -24.86 -3.53 -18.92
C LEU A 122 -26.24 -2.88 -18.94
N ARG A 123 -27.29 -3.62 -18.58
CA ARG A 123 -28.68 -3.11 -18.58
C ARG A 123 -28.81 -1.84 -17.72
N GLY A 124 -29.11 -0.71 -18.35
CA GLY A 124 -29.20 0.60 -17.68
C GLY A 124 -27.92 1.44 -17.70
N LEU A 125 -26.86 0.99 -18.37
CA LEU A 125 -25.61 1.71 -18.59
C LEU A 125 -25.22 1.63 -20.06
N ASN A 126 -24.52 2.64 -20.59
CA ASN A 126 -24.09 2.68 -22.00
C ASN A 126 -22.68 2.11 -22.21
N TYR A 127 -22.22 1.20 -21.35
CA TYR A 127 -20.88 0.63 -21.43
C TYR A 127 -20.85 -0.85 -21.09
N THR A 128 -19.80 -1.53 -21.57
CA THR A 128 -19.55 -2.94 -21.29
C THR A 128 -18.62 -3.11 -20.09
N PRO A 129 -18.73 -4.21 -19.33
CA PRO A 129 -17.83 -4.49 -18.20
C PRO A 129 -16.35 -4.45 -18.63
N LYS A 130 -16.06 -5.01 -19.81
CA LYS A 130 -14.75 -4.99 -20.46
C LYS A 130 -14.16 -3.59 -20.62
N SER A 131 -14.98 -2.58 -20.92
CA SER A 131 -14.52 -1.19 -21.05
C SER A 131 -14.10 -0.54 -19.73
N LYS A 132 -14.53 -1.11 -18.59
CA LYS A 132 -14.17 -0.63 -17.24
C LYS A 132 -12.97 -1.34 -16.65
N ILE A 133 -12.46 -2.37 -17.32
CA ILE A 133 -11.19 -3.00 -16.97
C ILE A 133 -10.05 -2.02 -17.30
N THR A 134 -9.47 -1.43 -16.26
CA THR A 134 -8.37 -0.45 -16.36
C THR A 134 -7.06 -1.12 -16.77
N ALA A 135 -6.08 -0.31 -17.20
CA ALA A 135 -4.73 -0.79 -17.50
C ALA A 135 -4.07 -1.46 -16.28
N ASP A 136 -4.35 -0.94 -15.09
CA ASP A 136 -3.82 -1.48 -13.83
C ASP A 136 -4.34 -2.89 -13.55
N ILE A 137 -5.64 -3.13 -13.75
CA ILE A 137 -6.24 -4.46 -13.61
C ILE A 137 -5.57 -5.46 -14.58
N LYS A 138 -5.35 -5.04 -15.84
CA LYS A 138 -4.68 -5.89 -16.84
C LYS A 138 -3.23 -6.15 -16.48
N LYS A 139 -2.52 -5.13 -15.99
CA LYS A 139 -1.12 -5.25 -15.58
C LYS A 139 -0.97 -6.21 -14.41
N ALA A 140 -1.79 -6.06 -13.36
CA ALA A 140 -1.79 -6.97 -12.23
C ALA A 140 -2.11 -8.41 -12.64
N TYR A 141 -3.08 -8.60 -13.54
CA TYR A 141 -3.38 -9.93 -14.11
C TYR A 141 -2.15 -10.56 -14.78
N LEU A 142 -1.47 -9.81 -15.66
CA LEU A 142 -0.29 -10.30 -16.39
C LEU A 142 0.86 -10.63 -15.45
N GLU A 143 1.15 -9.77 -14.47
CA GLU A 143 2.23 -9.99 -13.51
C GLU A 143 1.97 -11.19 -12.58
N MET A 144 0.73 -11.35 -12.11
CA MET A 144 0.34 -12.52 -11.31
C MET A 144 0.37 -13.81 -12.14
N ASN A 145 -0.07 -13.77 -13.39
CA ASN A 145 -0.01 -14.92 -14.31
C ASN A 145 1.44 -15.32 -14.63
N GLN A 146 2.34 -14.34 -14.83
CA GLN A 146 3.77 -14.63 -14.99
C GLN A 146 4.36 -15.30 -13.75
N LYS A 147 3.92 -14.89 -12.56
CA LYS A 147 4.32 -15.51 -11.30
C LYS A 147 3.79 -16.95 -11.16
N GLU A 148 2.59 -17.23 -11.64
CA GLU A 148 2.05 -18.60 -11.71
C GLU A 148 2.93 -19.50 -12.58
N LEU A 149 3.27 -19.03 -13.79
CA LEU A 149 4.10 -19.78 -14.74
C LEU A 149 5.50 -20.05 -14.20
N SER A 150 6.12 -19.10 -13.50
CA SER A 150 7.44 -19.30 -12.89
C SER A 150 7.43 -20.32 -11.75
N HIS A 151 6.33 -20.39 -10.99
CA HIS A 151 6.15 -21.38 -9.92
C HIS A 151 6.02 -22.81 -10.47
N ILE A 152 5.25 -22.98 -11.56
CA ILE A 152 5.08 -24.28 -12.23
C ILE A 152 6.42 -24.79 -12.79
N ASN A 153 7.18 -23.92 -13.45
CA ASN A 153 8.48 -24.28 -14.03
C ASN A 153 9.52 -24.69 -12.97
N SER A 154 9.40 -24.17 -11.75
CA SER A 154 10.30 -24.50 -10.64
C SER A 154 9.98 -25.84 -9.97
N THR A 155 8.76 -26.35 -10.15
CA THR A 155 8.27 -27.60 -9.53
C THR A 155 8.43 -28.82 -10.44
N THR A 156 8.83 -28.61 -11.71
CA THR A 156 8.94 -29.66 -12.73
C THR A 156 10.38 -30.20 -12.88
N ILE A 157 11.22 -30.07 -11.86
CA ILE A 157 12.61 -30.60 -11.85
C ILE A 157 12.77 -31.60 -10.71
#